data_AF-W7DWP7-F1
#
_entry.id   AF-W7DWP7-F1
#
_cell.length_a   1.000
_cell.length_b   1.000
_cell.length_c   1.000
_cell.angle_alpha   90.00
_cell.angle_beta   90.00
_cell.angle_gamma   90.00
#
_symmetry.space_group_name_H-M   'P 1'
#
loop_
_entity.id
_entity.type
_entity.pdbx_description
1 polymer ?
#
loop_
_entity_poly.entity_id
_entity_poly.type
_entity_poly.pdbx_seq_one_letter_code
_entity_poly.pdbx_strand_id
1 'polypeptide(L)'
;MTHDLNTTLPGVKLLISQDVVRREMLFVKDEPDNLAIDLIYEMACYGKNRVDYVILEGILVNKIYAHMLKSLIQFFQGNVTVCYFDLTLEETMRRHKTKKTSLEFGEAELRRWFKKRGFSWNPKRTDFYK
;
A
#
# COMPACT_ATOMS: atom_id res chain seq x y z
N MET A 1 -4.22 11.72 -2.56
CA MET A 1 -2.77 11.57 -2.82
C MET A 1 -2.46 10.33 -3.65
N THR A 2 -3.16 9.21 -3.46
CA THR A 2 -3.13 8.03 -4.35
C THR A 2 -3.72 8.30 -5.73
N HIS A 3 -4.76 9.13 -5.78
CA HIS A 3 -5.34 9.67 -7.01
C HIS A 3 -4.33 10.36 -7.95
N ASP A 4 -3.16 10.78 -7.44
CA ASP A 4 -2.18 11.58 -8.18
C ASP A 4 -1.21 10.70 -8.98
N LEU A 5 -0.86 9.49 -8.52
CA LEU A 5 0.06 8.61 -9.25
C LEU A 5 -0.60 7.99 -10.49
N ASN A 6 -1.87 7.61 -10.38
CA ASN A 6 -2.63 7.10 -11.51
C ASN A 6 -2.85 8.18 -12.59
N THR A 7 -2.82 9.47 -12.23
CA THR A 7 -2.95 10.57 -13.20
C THR A 7 -1.60 11.10 -13.70
N THR A 8 -0.51 10.92 -12.95
CA THR A 8 0.81 11.51 -13.27
C THR A 8 1.70 10.57 -14.10
N LEU A 9 1.61 9.25 -13.90
CA LEU A 9 2.41 8.30 -14.68
C LEU A 9 1.80 8.12 -16.09
N PRO A 10 2.60 8.16 -17.17
CA PRO A 10 2.10 7.91 -18.53
C PRO A 10 1.72 6.43 -18.72
N GLY A 11 0.98 6.11 -19.78
CA GLY A 11 0.69 4.72 -20.18
C GLY A 11 -0.45 4.03 -19.42
N VAL A 12 -0.59 2.73 -19.67
CA VAL A 12 -1.58 1.83 -19.08
C VAL A 12 -1.12 1.40 -17.68
N LYS A 13 -2.02 1.47 -16.71
CA LYS A 13 -1.72 1.18 -15.30
C LYS A 13 -2.70 0.18 -14.73
N LEU A 14 -2.20 -0.67 -13.84
CA LEU A 14 -3.02 -1.47 -12.94
C LEU A 14 -2.84 -0.96 -11.52
N LEU A 15 -3.87 -0.29 -10.99
CA LEU A 15 -3.91 0.17 -9.62
C LEU A 15 -4.62 -0.87 -8.74
N ILE A 16 -3.91 -1.37 -7.73
CA ILE A 16 -4.39 -2.37 -6.79
C ILE A 16 -4.42 -1.72 -5.41
N SER A 17 -5.63 -1.36 -4.96
CA SER A 17 -5.85 -0.80 -3.63
C SER A 17 -6.20 -1.92 -2.65
N GLN A 18 -5.39 -2.08 -1.60
CA GLN A 18 -5.64 -3.09 -0.57
C GLN A 18 -7.02 -2.93 0.08
N ASP A 19 -7.47 -1.70 0.33
CA ASP A 19 -8.80 -1.47 0.90
C ASP A 19 -9.92 -1.84 -0.07
N VAL A 20 -9.77 -1.56 -1.38
CA VAL A 20 -10.78 -1.97 -2.39
C VAL A 20 -10.87 -3.49 -2.45
N VAL A 21 -9.74 -4.19 -2.61
CA VAL A 21 -9.73 -5.65 -2.70
C VAL A 21 -10.30 -6.27 -1.43
N ARG A 22 -9.92 -5.74 -0.26
CA ARG A 22 -10.31 -6.32 1.02
C ARG A 22 -11.74 -5.96 1.46
N ARG A 23 -12.12 -4.68 1.40
CA ARG A 23 -13.39 -4.17 1.95
C ARG A 23 -14.53 -4.18 0.95
N GLU A 24 -14.25 -4.06 -0.35
CA GLU A 24 -15.29 -3.88 -1.37
C GLU A 24 -15.46 -5.12 -2.25
N MET A 25 -14.36 -5.84 -2.55
CA MET A 25 -14.43 -7.06 -3.36
C MET A 25 -14.68 -8.31 -2.51
N LEU A 26 -13.91 -8.49 -1.42
CA LEU A 26 -13.92 -9.74 -0.65
C LEU A 26 -14.58 -9.65 0.73
N PHE A 27 -14.78 -8.45 1.27
CA PHE A 27 -15.37 -8.22 2.60
C PHE A 27 -14.68 -8.99 3.75
N VAL A 28 -13.35 -9.09 3.73
CA VAL A 28 -12.57 -9.82 4.74
C VAL A 28 -11.86 -8.90 5.75
N LYS A 29 -11.54 -9.44 6.92
CA LYS A 29 -10.75 -8.73 7.95
C LYS A 29 -9.29 -8.62 7.54
N ASP A 30 -8.60 -7.60 8.06
CA ASP A 30 -7.17 -7.39 7.82
C ASP A 30 -6.33 -8.20 8.82
N GLU A 31 -6.33 -9.51 8.61
CA GLU A 31 -5.67 -10.51 9.45
C GLU A 31 -4.71 -11.37 8.59
N PRO A 32 -3.71 -12.05 9.19
CA PRO A 32 -2.89 -13.01 8.45
C PRO A 32 -3.74 -14.02 7.68
N ASP A 33 -3.24 -14.47 6.53
CA ASP A 33 -3.86 -15.49 5.68
C ASP A 33 -5.27 -15.16 5.16
N ASN A 34 -5.65 -13.88 5.15
CA ASN A 34 -6.91 -13.47 4.54
C ASN A 34 -6.87 -13.58 3.00
N LEU A 35 -8.04 -13.81 2.39
CA LEU A 35 -8.20 -14.02 0.94
C LEU A 35 -7.72 -12.84 0.07
N ALA A 36 -7.66 -11.61 0.61
CA ALA A 36 -7.22 -10.46 -0.16
C ALA A 36 -5.71 -10.49 -0.45
N ILE A 37 -4.92 -11.19 0.37
CA ILE A 37 -3.46 -11.30 0.15
C ILE A 37 -3.18 -12.01 -1.17
N ASP A 38 -3.81 -13.17 -1.40
CA ASP A 38 -3.62 -13.95 -2.61
C ASP A 38 -4.21 -13.25 -3.83
N LEU A 39 -5.40 -12.62 -3.69
CA LEU A 39 -5.99 -11.89 -4.80
C LEU A 39 -5.12 -10.69 -5.22
N ILE A 40 -4.56 -9.94 -4.27
CA ILE A 40 -3.62 -8.85 -4.56
C ILE A 40 -2.40 -9.38 -5.32
N TYR A 41 -1.85 -10.52 -4.89
CA TYR A 41 -0.72 -11.16 -5.57
C TYR A 41 -1.04 -11.50 -7.02
N GLU A 42 -2.15 -12.19 -7.27
CA GLU A 42 -2.58 -12.61 -8.60
C GLU A 42 -2.87 -11.41 -9.51
N MET A 43 -3.52 -10.37 -9.00
CA MET A 43 -3.73 -9.13 -9.74
C MET A 43 -2.40 -8.47 -10.12
N ALA A 44 -1.42 -8.42 -9.20
CA ALA A 44 -0.12 -7.84 -9.50
C ALA A 44 0.64 -8.68 -10.55
N CYS A 45 0.58 -10.01 -10.43
CA CYS A 45 1.15 -10.93 -11.42
C CYS A 45 0.52 -10.77 -12.80
N TYR A 46 -0.80 -10.59 -12.85
CA TYR A 46 -1.55 -10.33 -14.09
C TYR A 46 -1.01 -9.10 -14.82
N GLY A 47 -0.68 -8.03 -14.10
CA GLY A 47 -0.18 -6.79 -14.72
C GLY A 47 1.21 -6.93 -15.38
N LYS A 48 2.03 -7.89 -14.96
CA LYS A 48 3.39 -8.04 -15.49
C LYS A 48 3.39 -8.27 -17.00
N ASN A 49 4.17 -7.46 -17.73
CA ASN A 49 4.25 -7.46 -19.20
C ASN A 49 2.93 -7.15 -19.93
N ARG A 50 1.90 -6.66 -19.23
CA ARG A 50 0.60 -6.27 -19.81
C ARG A 50 0.28 -4.80 -19.65
N VAL A 51 0.83 -4.18 -18.61
CA VAL A 51 0.68 -2.75 -18.33
C VAL A 51 2.05 -2.14 -18.10
N ASP A 52 2.16 -0.82 -18.26
CA ASP A 52 3.40 -0.09 -18.03
C ASP A 52 3.76 -0.04 -16.55
N TYR A 53 2.75 0.08 -15.68
CA TYR A 53 2.93 0.15 -14.23
C TYR A 53 1.89 -0.67 -13.47
N VAL A 54 2.37 -1.50 -12.54
CA VAL A 54 1.55 -2.10 -11.48
C VAL A 54 1.79 -1.30 -10.21
N ILE A 55 0.73 -0.75 -9.64
CA ILE A 55 0.77 0.10 -8.45
C ILE A 55 -0.01 -0.61 -7.35
N LEU A 56 0.70 -1.07 -6.32
CA LEU A 56 0.08 -1.61 -5.11
C LEU A 56 0.09 -0.54 -4.01
N GLU A 57 -1.09 -0.21 -3.49
CA GLU A 57 -1.25 0.80 -2.44
C GLU A 57 -2.08 0.30 -1.26
N GLY A 58 -1.81 0.84 -0.07
CA GLY A 58 -2.59 0.58 1.13
C GLY A 58 -1.75 0.52 2.39
N ILE A 59 -2.38 0.12 3.49
CA ILE A 59 -1.71 -0.11 4.78
C ILE A 59 -1.23 -1.57 4.80
N LEU A 60 -0.06 -1.81 4.21
CA LEU A 60 0.51 -3.15 4.05
C LEU A 60 1.37 -3.51 5.26
N VAL A 61 0.72 -3.85 6.37
CA VAL A 61 1.42 -4.19 7.62
C VAL A 61 2.33 -5.40 7.42
N ASN A 62 3.62 -5.24 7.73
CA ASN A 62 4.65 -6.28 7.55
C ASN A 62 4.23 -7.64 8.13
N LYS A 63 3.60 -7.68 9.32
CA LYS A 63 3.16 -8.94 9.97
C LYS A 63 2.13 -9.74 9.16
N ILE A 64 1.41 -9.09 8.23
CA ILE A 64 0.35 -9.68 7.40
C ILE A 64 0.87 -9.90 5.97
N TYR A 65 1.48 -8.87 5.38
CA TYR A 65 1.77 -8.83 3.94
C TYR A 65 3.24 -9.14 3.58
N ALA A 66 4.14 -9.37 4.55
CA ALA A 66 5.57 -9.56 4.28
C ALA A 66 5.87 -10.61 3.23
N HIS A 67 5.23 -11.78 3.35
CA HIS A 67 5.51 -12.92 2.47
C HIS A 67 5.13 -12.58 1.03
N MET A 68 3.88 -12.16 0.81
CA MET A 68 3.38 -11.71 -0.49
C MET A 68 4.24 -10.60 -1.11
N LEU A 69 4.63 -9.58 -0.33
CA LEU A 69 5.47 -8.49 -0.84
C LEU A 69 6.84 -8.96 -1.30
N LYS A 70 7.49 -9.86 -0.53
CA LYS A 70 8.77 -10.45 -0.91
C LYS A 70 8.64 -11.28 -2.19
N SER A 71 7.58 -12.08 -2.30
CA SER A 71 7.29 -12.88 -3.49
C SER A 71 7.06 -12.00 -4.73
N LEU A 72 6.34 -10.88 -4.60
CA LEU A 72 6.18 -9.92 -5.70
C LEU A 72 7.51 -9.31 -6.11
N ILE A 73 8.36 -8.92 -5.16
CA ILE A 73 9.67 -8.32 -5.48
C ILE A 73 10.56 -9.30 -6.24
N GLN A 74 10.55 -10.57 -5.84
CA GLN A 74 11.24 -11.64 -6.57
C GLN A 74 10.61 -11.86 -7.96
N PHE A 75 9.28 -11.91 -8.05
CA PHE A 75 8.55 -12.11 -9.29
C PHE A 75 8.82 -11.00 -10.32
N PHE A 76 8.87 -9.74 -9.89
CA PHE A 76 9.25 -8.59 -10.71
C PHE A 76 10.76 -8.43 -10.91
N GLN A 77 11.56 -9.44 -10.52
CA GLN A 77 13.02 -9.47 -10.70
C GLN A 77 13.73 -8.24 -10.11
N GLY A 78 13.20 -7.71 -9.01
CA GLY A 78 13.72 -6.51 -8.37
C GLY A 78 13.44 -5.20 -9.11
N ASN A 79 12.68 -5.21 -10.21
CA ASN A 79 12.16 -4.00 -10.85
C ASN A 79 10.94 -3.47 -10.07
N VAL A 80 11.17 -3.15 -8.80
CA VAL A 80 10.15 -2.67 -7.85
C VAL A 80 10.69 -1.48 -7.10
N THR A 81 9.93 -0.39 -7.10
CA THR A 81 10.18 0.77 -6.25
C THR A 81 9.24 0.71 -5.05
N VAL A 82 9.81 0.78 -3.85
CA VAL A 82 9.02 0.78 -2.61
C VAL A 82 9.00 2.18 -2.01
N CYS A 83 7.84 2.81 -2.05
CA CYS A 83 7.61 4.14 -1.48
C CYS A 83 6.84 4.01 -0.16
N TYR A 84 7.30 4.74 0.87
CA TYR A 84 6.56 4.89 2.12
C TYR A 84 6.20 6.35 2.31
N PHE A 85 4.99 6.62 2.79
CA PHE A 85 4.62 7.94 3.24
C PHE A 85 5.35 8.24 4.55
N ASP A 86 6.39 9.07 4.49
CA ASP A 86 7.09 9.60 5.67
C ASP A 86 6.30 10.77 6.26
N LEU A 87 5.09 10.47 6.74
CA LEU A 87 4.22 11.47 7.37
C LEU A 87 4.50 11.47 8.87
N THR A 88 4.60 12.67 9.44
CA THR A 88 4.57 12.79 10.91
C THR A 88 3.23 12.32 11.43
N LEU A 89 3.21 11.86 12.69
CA LEU A 89 1.96 11.53 13.37
C LEU A 89 1.00 12.73 13.33
N GLU A 90 1.54 13.94 13.50
CA GLU A 90 0.78 15.19 13.45
C GLU A 90 0.13 15.43 12.07
N GLU A 91 0.85 15.22 10.97
CA GLU A 91 0.28 15.36 9.62
C GLU A 91 -0.72 14.24 9.31
N THR A 92 -0.48 13.03 9.82
CA THR A 92 -1.44 11.91 9.74
C THR A 92 -2.74 12.26 10.47
N MET A 93 -2.63 12.83 11.67
CA MET A 93 -3.75 13.31 12.49
C MET A 93 -4.51 14.45 11.82
N ARG A 94 -3.79 15.43 11.26
CA ARG A 94 -4.40 16.57 10.55
C ARG A 94 -5.22 16.12 9.34
N ARG A 95 -4.69 15.19 8.54
CA ARG A 95 -5.40 14.62 7.38
C ARG A 95 -6.55 13.71 7.76
N HIS A 96 -6.45 13.02 8.89
CA HIS A 96 -7.53 12.17 9.37
C HIS A 96 -8.78 13.00 9.70
N LYS A 97 -8.60 14.14 10.38
CA LYS A 97 -9.69 15.07 10.74
C LYS A 97 -10.52 15.56 9.55
N THR A 98 -9.97 15.52 8.33
CA THR A 98 -10.67 16.00 7.12
C THR A 98 -11.32 14.89 6.29
N LYS A 99 -11.16 13.60 6.67
CA LYS A 99 -11.77 12.46 5.97
C LYS A 99 -13.05 12.00 6.66
N LYS A 100 -13.98 11.43 5.89
CA LYS A 100 -15.20 10.77 6.42
C LYS A 100 -14.88 9.63 7.41
N THR A 101 -13.73 8.97 7.22
CA THR A 101 -13.19 7.94 8.12
C THR A 101 -12.76 8.47 9.50
N SER A 102 -12.75 9.80 9.74
CA SER A 102 -12.54 10.37 11.08
C SER A 102 -13.54 9.90 12.13
N LEU A 103 -14.70 9.45 11.68
CA LEU A 103 -15.78 8.93 12.52
C LEU A 103 -15.61 7.45 12.87
N GLU A 104 -14.72 6.71 12.18
CA GLU A 104 -14.57 5.26 12.35
C GLU A 104 -13.53 4.89 13.41
N PHE A 105 -12.52 5.72 13.64
CA PHE A 105 -11.45 5.49 14.60
C PHE A 105 -10.79 6.81 15.01
N GLY A 106 -10.34 6.90 16.25
CA GLY A 106 -9.84 8.13 16.87
C GLY A 106 -8.31 8.23 16.91
N GLU A 107 -7.85 9.23 17.66
CA GLU A 107 -6.42 9.50 17.87
C GLU A 107 -5.66 8.32 18.49
N ALA A 108 -6.32 7.57 19.39
CA ALA A 108 -5.71 6.46 20.09
C ALA A 108 -5.35 5.29 19.15
N GLU A 109 -6.22 4.97 18.19
CA GLU A 109 -5.94 3.95 17.16
C GLU A 109 -4.87 4.41 16.19
N LEU A 110 -4.91 5.69 15.75
CA LEU A 110 -3.87 6.25 14.89
C LEU A 110 -2.49 6.20 15.56
N ARG A 111 -2.39 6.56 16.84
CA ARG A 111 -1.14 6.45 17.61
C ARG A 111 -0.67 5.01 17.74
N ARG A 112 -1.58 4.04 17.92
CA ARG A 112 -1.24 2.61 17.99
C ARG A 112 -0.74 2.06 16.65
N TRP A 113 -1.31 2.51 15.54
CA TRP A 113 -0.90 2.09 14.20
C TRP A 113 0.35 2.83 13.71
N PHE A 114 0.58 4.04 14.21
CA PHE A 114 1.76 4.84 13.86
C PHE A 114 3.03 4.16 14.34
N LYS A 115 3.76 3.54 13.42
CA LYS A 115 5.13 3.06 13.65
C LYS A 115 6.12 4.08 13.10
N LYS A 116 6.84 4.75 14.00
CA LYS A 116 8.03 5.53 13.63
C LYS A 116 9.05 4.58 13.00
N ARG A 117 9.62 4.96 11.86
CA ARG A 117 10.56 4.12 11.11
C ARG A 117 11.73 3.64 11.99
N GLY A 118 11.96 2.33 12.00
CA GLY A 118 13.25 1.72 12.28
C GLY A 118 13.94 1.43 10.93
N PHE A 119 15.07 2.08 10.69
CA PHE A 119 15.86 1.99 9.47
C PHE A 119 16.52 0.60 9.36
N SER A 120 15.99 -0.32 8.53
CA SER A 120 16.73 -1.49 8.04
C SER A 120 15.92 -2.28 7.00
N TRP A 121 15.65 -1.71 5.82
CA TRP A 121 15.41 -2.53 4.63
C TRP A 121 15.52 -1.69 3.35
N ASN A 122 16.25 -2.16 2.34
CA ASN A 122 16.54 -1.41 1.12
C ASN A 122 16.42 -2.27 -0.16
N PRO A 123 15.33 -2.12 -0.93
CA PRO A 123 15.33 -2.31 -2.36
C PRO A 123 15.22 -0.93 -3.03
N LYS A 124 16.28 -0.52 -3.72
CA LYS A 124 16.41 0.66 -4.59
C LYS A 124 15.40 1.78 -4.34
N ARG A 125 15.79 2.65 -3.40
CA ARG A 125 15.14 3.90 -3.00
C ARG A 125 14.96 4.86 -4.17
N THR A 126 13.76 5.40 -4.36
CA THR A 126 13.53 6.64 -5.11
C THR A 126 12.59 7.51 -4.27
N ASP A 127 13.17 8.52 -3.63
CA ASP A 127 12.41 9.46 -2.79
C ASP A 127 11.74 10.48 -3.70
N PHE A 128 10.42 10.42 -3.84
CA PHE A 128 9.64 11.54 -4.37
C PHE A 128 9.34 12.49 -3.22
N TYR A 129 10.11 13.58 -3.12
CA TYR A 129 9.78 14.71 -2.27
C TYR A 129 8.66 15.52 -2.95
N LYS A 130 7.59 15.80 -2.20
CA LYS A 130 6.85 17.06 -2.29
C LYS A 130 6.72 17.60 -0.87
#